data_AF-A0A839T188-F1
#
_entry.id   AF-A0A839T188-F1
#
_cell.length_a   1.000
_cell.length_b   1.000
_cell.length_c   1.000
_cell.angle_alpha   90.00
_cell.angle_beta   90.00
_cell.angle_gamma   90.00
#
_symmetry.space_group_name_H-M   'P 1'
#
loop_
_entity.id
_entity.type
_entity.pdbx_description
1 polymer ?
#
loop_
_entity_poly.entity_id
_entity_poly.type
_entity_poly.pdbx_seq_one_letter_code
_entity_poly.pdbx_strand_id
1 'polypeptide(L)'
;MRISILGTNYKNSIFAGCLSFRGHTVIDVSAPGKNRDPLDHDYLTLEPGLRFLLDQGRKAGLLSSTSDLLSAVRETDLTFIDEVDSEKPGCMERLWCQLGEALRCKSAPHRLVIRTNRSPEVALADILPLLESSSGKRHGDGFDVEVRLDFPGQSIAALA
;
A
#
# COMPACT_ATOMS: atom_id res chain seq x y z
N MET A 1 9.70 -8.42 7.83
CA MET A 1 8.25 -8.17 8.05
C MET A 1 7.50 -8.40 6.76
N ARG A 2 6.19 -8.69 6.82
CA ARG A 2 5.35 -8.83 5.63
C ARG A 2 4.57 -7.54 5.40
N ILE A 3 4.65 -6.96 4.21
CA ILE A 3 4.13 -5.62 3.91
C ILE A 3 3.27 -5.71 2.64
N SER A 4 2.04 -5.20 2.68
CA SER A 4 1.26 -4.96 1.46
C SER A 4 1.36 -3.50 1.06
N ILE A 5 1.47 -3.23 -0.23
CA ILE A 5 1.49 -1.86 -0.77
C ILE A 5 0.30 -1.73 -1.72
N LEU A 6 -0.58 -0.77 -1.45
CA LEU A 6 -1.75 -0.51 -2.27
C LEU A 6 -1.49 0.58 -3.29
N GLY A 7 -1.73 0.24 -4.56
CA GLY A 7 -1.65 1.16 -5.68
C GLY A 7 -0.34 1.00 -6.47
N THR A 8 -0.48 0.67 -7.74
CA THR A 8 0.64 0.53 -8.68
C THR A 8 0.98 1.88 -9.32
N ASN A 9 1.64 2.74 -8.55
CA ASN A 9 2.28 3.95 -9.08
C ASN A 9 3.81 3.81 -8.99
N TYR A 10 4.55 4.70 -9.65
CA TYR A 10 6.01 4.62 -9.69
C TYR A 10 6.63 4.71 -8.27
N LYS A 11 6.11 5.59 -7.40
CA LYS A 11 6.61 5.75 -6.01
C LYS A 11 6.45 4.45 -5.21
N ASN A 12 5.31 3.79 -5.36
CA ASN A 12 5.01 2.53 -4.68
C ASN A 12 5.87 1.38 -5.21
N SER A 13 6.19 1.38 -6.51
CA SER A 13 7.15 0.42 -7.09
C SER A 13 8.56 0.62 -6.53
N ILE A 14 9.03 1.86 -6.41
CA ILE A 14 10.30 2.16 -5.75
C ILE A 14 10.28 1.64 -4.31
N PHE A 15 9.20 1.91 -3.58
CA PHE A 15 9.06 1.47 -2.20
C PHE A 15 9.06 -0.07 -2.08
N ALA A 16 8.35 -0.77 -2.96
CA ALA A 16 8.32 -2.23 -3.04
C ALA A 16 9.70 -2.82 -3.33
N GLY A 17 10.42 -2.27 -4.32
CA GLY A 17 11.78 -2.67 -4.65
C GLY A 17 12.75 -2.44 -3.50
N CYS A 18 12.72 -1.26 -2.87
CA CYS A 18 13.58 -0.91 -1.75
C CYS A 18 13.33 -1.76 -0.48
N LEU A 19 12.06 -2.08 -0.19
CA LEU A 19 11.69 -2.91 0.97
C LEU A 19 12.05 -4.37 0.75
N SER A 20 11.76 -4.91 -0.43
CA SER A 20 12.14 -6.30 -0.77
C SER A 20 13.66 -6.47 -0.81
N PHE A 21 14.39 -5.50 -1.35
CA PHE A 21 15.86 -5.49 -1.31
C PHE A 21 16.43 -5.47 0.12
N ARG A 22 15.73 -4.85 1.06
CA ARG A 22 16.07 -4.86 2.49
C ARG A 22 15.63 -6.14 3.23
N GLY A 23 15.11 -7.14 2.54
CA GLY A 23 14.73 -8.43 3.12
C GLY A 23 13.29 -8.52 3.65
N HIS A 24 12.43 -7.54 3.35
CA HIS A 24 11.01 -7.62 3.69
C HIS A 24 10.25 -8.42 2.62
N THR A 25 9.21 -9.15 3.03
CA THR A 25 8.28 -9.76 2.08
C THR A 25 7.23 -8.73 1.70
N VAL A 26 7.11 -8.43 0.42
CA VAL A 26 6.24 -7.38 -0.11
C VAL A 26 5.19 -8.00 -1.03
N ILE A 27 3.93 -7.60 -0.81
CA ILE A 27 2.79 -7.91 -1.67
C ILE A 27 2.31 -6.60 -2.28
N ASP A 28 2.57 -6.41 -3.56
CA ASP A 28 2.03 -5.30 -4.32
C ASP A 28 0.56 -5.58 -4.70
N VAL A 29 -0.34 -4.66 -4.36
CA VAL A 29 -1.78 -4.85 -4.51
C VAL A 29 -2.34 -3.88 -5.54
N SER A 30 -2.79 -4.44 -6.66
CA SER A 30 -3.41 -3.72 -7.77
C SER A 30 -4.93 -3.83 -7.74
N ALA A 31 -5.61 -2.85 -8.34
CA ALA A 31 -7.07 -2.90 -8.48
C ALA A 31 -7.48 -4.09 -9.39
N PRO A 32 -8.63 -4.74 -9.13
CA PRO A 32 -9.14 -5.81 -9.98
C PRO A 32 -9.23 -5.39 -11.45
N GLY A 33 -8.77 -6.25 -12.36
CA GLY A 33 -8.76 -5.96 -13.80
C GLY A 33 -7.68 -4.98 -14.27
N LYS A 34 -6.87 -4.44 -13.35
CA LYS A 34 -5.67 -3.65 -13.64
C LYS A 34 -4.39 -4.37 -13.22
N ASN A 35 -4.43 -5.70 -13.09
CA ASN A 35 -3.26 -6.53 -12.83
C ASN A 35 -2.34 -6.48 -14.05
N ARG A 36 -1.41 -5.52 -14.02
CA ARG A 36 -0.23 -5.52 -14.88
C ARG A 36 0.92 -6.07 -14.07
N ASP A 37 1.83 -6.76 -14.75
CA ASP A 37 3.09 -7.11 -14.12
C ASP A 37 3.80 -5.80 -13.71
N PRO A 38 4.30 -5.67 -12.46
CA PRO A 38 5.05 -4.49 -12.03
C PRO A 38 6.23 -4.14 -12.96
N LEU A 39 6.74 -5.12 -13.71
CA LEU A 39 7.83 -4.99 -14.66
C LEU A 39 7.41 -4.46 -16.03
N ASP A 40 6.10 -4.34 -16.31
CA ASP A 40 5.54 -3.92 -17.60
C ASP A 40 5.15 -2.44 -17.63
N HIS A 41 5.63 -1.65 -16.67
CA HIS A 41 5.32 -0.24 -16.58
C HIS A 41 6.37 0.65 -17.24
N ASP A 42 5.92 1.59 -18.08
CA ASP A 42 6.77 2.54 -18.79
C ASP A 42 7.61 3.41 -17.83
N TYR A 43 7.11 3.65 -16.61
CA TYR A 43 7.81 4.43 -15.59
C TYR A 43 9.08 3.77 -15.06
N LEU A 44 9.31 2.48 -15.31
CA LEU A 44 10.55 1.80 -14.93
C LEU A 44 11.78 2.38 -15.65
N THR A 45 11.57 3.01 -16.80
CA THR A 45 12.63 3.69 -17.57
C THR A 45 12.99 5.05 -16.98
N LEU A 46 12.13 5.62 -16.13
CA LEU A 46 12.34 6.92 -15.50
C LEU A 46 13.28 6.84 -14.29
N GLU A 47 13.42 5.65 -13.69
CA GLU A 47 14.20 5.43 -12.47
C GLU A 47 15.26 4.34 -12.68
N PRO A 48 16.53 4.74 -12.93
CA PRO A 48 17.63 3.80 -13.11
C PRO A 48 17.73 2.81 -11.93
N GLY A 49 17.77 1.51 -12.26
CA GLY A 49 17.91 0.44 -11.27
C GLY A 49 16.61 -0.05 -10.65
N LEU A 50 15.47 0.62 -10.85
CA LEU A 50 14.17 0.16 -10.32
C LEU A 50 13.80 -1.23 -10.83
N ARG A 51 13.95 -1.46 -12.15
CA ARG A 51 13.73 -2.78 -12.76
C ARG A 51 14.57 -3.86 -12.08
N PHE A 52 15.84 -3.57 -11.83
CA PHE A 52 16.75 -4.50 -11.18
C PHE A 52 16.31 -4.82 -9.75
N LEU A 53 15.92 -3.81 -8.95
CA LEU A 53 15.43 -4.03 -7.59
C LEU A 53 14.18 -4.92 -7.54
N LEU A 54 13.21 -4.66 -8.41
CA LEU A 54 11.98 -5.46 -8.50
C LEU A 54 12.29 -6.90 -8.93
N ASP A 55 13.15 -7.09 -9.93
CA ASP A 55 13.57 -8.42 -10.40
C ASP A 55 14.30 -9.20 -9.30
N GLN A 56 15.17 -8.55 -8.52
CA GLN A 56 15.84 -9.18 -7.38
C GLN A 56 14.85 -9.60 -6.30
N GLY A 57 13.90 -8.72 -5.94
CA GLY A 57 12.84 -9.04 -4.99
C GLY A 57 12.02 -10.26 -5.41
N ARG A 58 11.64 -10.35 -6.70
CA ARG A 58 10.90 -11.51 -7.23
C ARG A 58 11.72 -12.79 -7.23
N LYS A 59 12.98 -12.72 -7.68
CA LYS A 59 13.89 -13.89 -7.68
C LYS A 59 14.14 -14.43 -6.28
N ALA A 60 14.21 -13.54 -5.29
CA ALA A 60 14.36 -13.91 -3.89
C ALA A 60 13.07 -14.42 -3.23
N GLY A 61 11.93 -14.41 -3.93
CA GLY A 61 10.62 -14.74 -3.36
C GLY A 61 10.12 -13.72 -2.34
N LEU A 62 10.69 -12.51 -2.35
CA LEU A 62 10.39 -11.42 -1.42
C LEU A 62 9.42 -10.38 -2.01
N LEU A 63 9.11 -10.44 -3.30
CA LEU A 63 8.13 -9.56 -3.95
C LEU A 63 7.14 -10.39 -4.77
N SER A 64 5.85 -10.11 -4.58
CA SER A 64 4.75 -10.71 -5.32
C SER A 64 3.67 -9.66 -5.58
N SER A 65 2.75 -9.95 -6.51
CA SER A 65 1.63 -9.05 -6.83
C SER A 65 0.30 -9.80 -6.81
N THR A 66 -0.77 -9.11 -6.40
CA THR A 66 -2.13 -9.67 -6.36
C THR A 66 -3.20 -8.58 -6.55
N SER A 67 -4.40 -8.97 -6.98
CA SER A 67 -5.61 -8.12 -6.87
C SER A 67 -6.45 -8.43 -5.65
N ASP A 68 -6.11 -9.47 -4.89
CA ASP A 68 -6.85 -9.87 -3.71
C ASP A 68 -6.38 -9.05 -2.50
N LEU A 69 -7.04 -7.91 -2.30
CA LEU A 69 -6.82 -7.04 -1.15
C LEU A 69 -7.01 -7.76 0.19
N LEU A 70 -8.03 -8.61 0.29
CA LEU A 70 -8.34 -9.30 1.55
C LEU A 70 -7.23 -10.28 1.92
N SER A 71 -6.75 -11.08 0.95
CA SER A 71 -5.63 -11.98 1.22
C SER A 71 -4.34 -11.21 1.52
N ALA A 72 -4.06 -10.12 0.80
CA ALA A 72 -2.88 -9.30 1.04
C ALA A 72 -2.85 -8.75 2.48
N VAL A 73 -3.93 -8.13 2.95
CA VAL A 73 -4.03 -7.61 4.33
C VAL A 73 -3.95 -8.75 5.36
N ARG A 74 -4.59 -9.89 5.08
CA ARG A 74 -4.54 -11.05 5.99
C ARG A 74 -3.11 -11.57 6.16
N GLU A 75 -2.34 -11.58 5.09
CA GLU A 75 -0.99 -12.15 5.01
C GLU A 75 0.12 -11.20 5.45
N THR A 76 -0.14 -9.91 5.59
CA THR A 76 0.89 -8.90 5.92
C THR A 76 0.70 -8.34 7.32
N ASP A 77 1.73 -7.73 7.89
CA ASP A 77 1.67 -7.07 9.20
C ASP A 77 1.27 -5.58 9.06
N LEU A 78 1.52 -5.03 7.88
CA LEU A 78 1.37 -3.61 7.56
C LEU A 78 0.86 -3.44 6.12
N THR A 79 -0.08 -2.53 5.92
CA THR A 79 -0.48 -2.06 4.59
C THR A 79 -0.10 -0.61 4.42
N PHE A 80 0.72 -0.33 3.40
CA PHE A 80 1.06 1.01 2.96
C PHE A 80 0.10 1.46 1.86
N ILE A 81 -0.43 2.68 1.97
CA ILE A 81 -1.49 3.19 1.10
C ILE A 81 -1.11 4.59 0.66
N ASP A 82 -1.01 4.79 -0.64
CA ASP A 82 -1.05 6.13 -1.21
C ASP A 82 -2.50 6.54 -1.43
N GLU A 83 -2.94 7.54 -0.69
CA GLU A 83 -4.17 8.22 -1.03
C GLU A 83 -3.95 9.03 -2.30
N VAL A 84 -4.41 8.47 -3.41
CA VAL A 84 -4.42 9.15 -4.70
C VAL A 84 -5.75 9.86 -4.82
N ASP A 85 -5.72 11.13 -5.23
CA ASP A 85 -6.93 11.85 -5.62
C ASP A 85 -7.55 11.14 -6.83
N SER A 86 -8.55 10.31 -6.55
CA SER A 86 -9.24 9.53 -7.57
C SER A 86 -10.22 10.44 -8.28
N GLU A 87 -10.10 10.56 -9.62
CA GLU A 87 -11.06 11.31 -10.45
C GLU A 87 -12.52 10.83 -10.28
N LYS A 88 -12.72 9.61 -9.76
CA LYS A 88 -14.04 9.05 -9.47
C LYS A 88 -14.41 9.26 -8.00
N PRO A 89 -15.54 9.96 -7.72
CA PRO A 89 -16.10 10.07 -6.38
C PRO A 89 -16.41 8.70 -5.75
N GLY A 90 -16.20 8.56 -4.44
CA GLY A 90 -16.55 7.34 -3.71
C GLY A 90 -15.55 6.19 -3.86
N CYS A 91 -14.42 6.39 -4.54
CA CYS A 91 -13.43 5.33 -4.76
C CYS A 91 -12.63 5.03 -3.50
N MET A 92 -12.17 6.08 -2.81
CA MET A 92 -11.40 5.95 -1.57
C MET A 92 -12.26 5.42 -0.44
N GLU A 93 -13.49 5.88 -0.31
CA GLU A 93 -14.46 5.42 0.68
C GLU A 93 -14.72 3.92 0.54
N ARG A 94 -14.87 3.43 -0.69
CA ARG A 94 -14.98 1.99 -0.98
C ARG A 94 -13.72 1.23 -0.59
N LEU A 95 -12.54 1.76 -0.88
CA LEU A 95 -11.27 1.15 -0.48
C LEU A 95 -11.17 1.05 1.06
N TRP A 96 -11.54 2.10 1.79
CA TRP A 96 -11.54 2.10 3.26
C TRP A 96 -12.52 1.06 3.82
N CYS A 97 -13.72 0.92 3.25
CA CYS A 97 -14.65 -0.14 3.64
C CYS A 97 -14.06 -1.54 3.38
N GLN A 98 -13.47 -1.78 2.21
CA GLN A 98 -12.83 -3.07 1.88
C GLN A 98 -11.65 -3.39 2.82
N LEU A 99 -10.86 -2.39 3.17
CA LEU A 99 -9.80 -2.53 4.17
C LEU A 99 -10.40 -2.90 5.54
N GLY A 100 -11.48 -2.25 5.95
CA GLY A 100 -12.18 -2.60 7.18
C GLY A 100 -12.71 -4.04 7.16
N GLU A 101 -13.31 -4.50 6.06
CA GLU A 101 -13.74 -5.90 5.89
C GLU A 101 -12.56 -6.89 6.01
N ALA A 102 -11.41 -6.55 5.41
CA ALA A 102 -10.21 -7.38 5.54
C ALA A 102 -9.70 -7.43 6.99
N LEU A 103 -9.75 -6.30 7.71
CA LEU A 103 -9.37 -6.21 9.13
C LEU A 103 -10.32 -6.99 10.04
N ARG A 104 -11.61 -7.10 9.71
CA ARG A 104 -12.59 -7.89 10.46
C ARG A 104 -12.16 -9.35 10.60
N CYS A 105 -11.64 -9.92 9.52
CA CYS A 105 -11.27 -11.34 9.44
C CYS A 105 -9.87 -11.64 9.99
N LYS A 106 -9.09 -10.62 10.34
CA LYS A 106 -7.71 -10.78 10.81
C LYS A 106 -7.67 -10.79 12.34
N SER A 107 -7.13 -11.83 12.97
CA SER A 107 -7.00 -11.88 14.44
C SER A 107 -5.78 -11.11 14.95
N ALA A 108 -4.68 -11.11 14.20
CA ALA A 108 -3.47 -10.36 14.55
C ALA A 108 -3.68 -8.84 14.35
N PRO A 109 -3.02 -7.99 15.17
CA PRO A 109 -2.98 -6.55 14.93
C PRO A 109 -2.43 -6.23 13.54
N HIS A 110 -2.94 -5.15 12.95
CA HIS A 110 -2.51 -4.69 11.62
C HIS A 110 -2.23 -3.20 11.63
N ARG A 111 -1.18 -2.76 10.93
CA ARG A 111 -0.90 -1.33 10.79
C ARG A 111 -1.26 -0.83 9.39
N LEU A 112 -1.96 0.28 9.31
CA LEU A 112 -2.19 1.02 8.09
C LEU A 112 -1.30 2.25 8.11
N VAL A 113 -0.45 2.41 7.10
CA VAL A 113 0.33 3.63 6.89
C VAL A 113 -0.20 4.32 5.66
N ILE A 114 -0.76 5.51 5.85
CA ILE A 114 -1.47 6.26 4.83
C ILE A 114 -0.64 7.47 4.46
N ARG A 115 -0.25 7.56 3.20
CA ARG A 115 0.43 8.72 2.64
C ARG A 115 -0.59 9.60 1.91
N THR A 116 -0.71 10.86 2.30
CA THR A 116 -1.72 11.81 1.79
C THR A 116 -1.20 13.25 1.83
N ASN A 117 -1.80 14.14 1.05
CA ASN A 117 -1.54 15.58 1.10
C ASN A 117 -2.49 16.33 2.05
N ARG A 118 -3.47 15.63 2.66
CA ARG A 118 -4.41 16.17 3.63
C ARG A 118 -3.79 16.20 5.01
N SER A 119 -4.22 17.13 5.87
CA SER A 119 -3.72 17.15 7.25
C SER A 119 -4.07 15.82 7.96
N PRO A 120 -3.22 15.33 8.86
CA PRO A 120 -3.49 14.08 9.58
C PRO A 120 -4.85 14.07 10.27
N GLU A 121 -5.28 15.19 10.85
CA GLU A 121 -6.55 15.31 11.56
C GLU A 121 -7.74 15.11 10.61
N VAL A 122 -7.69 15.74 9.43
CA VAL A 122 -8.75 15.61 8.41
C VAL A 122 -8.79 14.19 7.85
N ALA A 123 -7.63 13.64 7.50
CA ALA A 123 -7.55 12.29 6.97
C ALA A 123 -8.09 11.26 7.97
N LEU A 124 -7.70 11.34 9.24
CA LEU A 124 -8.18 10.42 10.27
C LEU A 124 -9.69 10.57 10.52
N ALA A 125 -10.22 11.79 10.53
CA ALA A 125 -11.66 12.04 10.71
C ALA A 125 -12.51 11.37 9.62
N ASP A 126 -12.00 11.30 8.39
CA ASP A 126 -12.70 10.66 7.27
C ASP A 126 -12.52 9.14 7.25
N ILE A 127 -11.31 8.66 7.57
CA ILE A 127 -10.91 7.26 7.35
C ILE A 127 -11.36 6.35 8.50
N LEU A 128 -11.18 6.80 9.75
CA LEU A 128 -11.47 5.97 10.92
C LEU A 128 -12.92 5.50 10.98
N PRO A 129 -13.95 6.33 10.76
CA PRO A 129 -15.33 5.87 10.81
C PRO A 129 -15.65 4.73 9.82
N LEU A 130 -15.05 4.78 8.62
CA LEU A 130 -15.24 3.75 7.59
C LEU A 130 -14.54 2.43 7.96
N LEU A 131 -13.31 2.52 8.46
CA LEU A 131 -12.56 1.36 8.93
C LEU A 131 -13.22 0.71 10.13
N GLU A 132 -13.62 1.49 11.13
CA GLU A 132 -14.23 0.96 12.37
C GLU A 132 -15.60 0.33 12.10
N SER A 133 -16.47 0.99 11.33
CA SER A 133 -17.78 0.45 10.98
C SER A 133 -17.70 -0.84 10.15
N SER A 134 -16.78 -0.90 9.19
CA SER A 134 -16.62 -2.07 8.32
C SER A 134 -15.86 -3.20 9.01
N SER A 135 -14.91 -2.90 9.89
CA SER A 135 -14.14 -3.93 10.61
C SER A 135 -14.83 -4.46 11.87
N GLY A 136 -15.65 -3.64 12.54
CA GLY A 136 -16.13 -3.92 13.90
C GLY A 136 -15.03 -3.79 14.97
N LYS A 137 -13.86 -3.26 14.61
CA LYS A 137 -12.72 -2.97 15.51
C LYS A 137 -12.56 -1.47 15.73
N ARG A 138 -11.61 -1.08 16.59
CA ARG A 138 -11.28 0.32 16.87
C ARG A 138 -9.82 0.63 16.60
N HIS A 139 -9.52 1.88 16.25
CA HIS A 139 -8.12 2.33 16.23
C HIS A 139 -7.52 2.17 17.63
N GLY A 140 -6.38 1.50 17.71
CA GLY A 140 -5.66 1.18 18.95
C GLY A 140 -6.10 -0.16 19.56
N ASP A 141 -7.13 -0.79 18.99
CA ASP A 141 -7.65 -2.09 19.38
C ASP A 141 -7.96 -2.95 18.14
N GLY A 142 -6.93 -3.65 17.67
CA GLY A 142 -6.99 -4.56 16.53
C GLY A 142 -6.47 -3.98 15.22
N PHE A 143 -6.32 -2.66 15.10
CA PHE A 143 -5.51 -2.01 14.06
C PHE A 143 -5.02 -0.61 14.50
N ASP A 144 -3.92 -0.16 13.89
CA ASP A 144 -3.38 1.19 14.06
C ASP A 144 -3.35 1.94 12.72
N VAL A 145 -3.61 3.25 12.74
CA VAL A 145 -3.52 4.10 11.55
C VAL A 145 -2.48 5.19 11.77
N GLU A 146 -1.46 5.21 10.91
CA GLU A 146 -0.45 6.26 10.86
C GLU A 146 -0.63 7.05 9.56
N VAL A 147 -0.80 8.37 9.68
CA VAL A 147 -0.86 9.26 8.52
C VAL A 147 0.47 9.96 8.34
N ARG A 148 1.02 9.88 7.13
CA ARG A 148 2.23 10.60 6.71
C ARG A 148 1.91 11.58 5.60
N LEU A 149 2.37 12.81 5.76
CA LEU A 149 2.24 13.81 4.70
C LEU A 149 3.14 13.45 3.52
N ASP A 150 2.55 13.38 2.32
CA ASP A 150 3.32 13.37 1.07
C ASP A 150 3.70 14.81 0.74
N PHE A 151 4.99 15.07 0.63
CA PHE A 151 5.48 16.35 0.12
C PHE A 151 5.66 16.24 -1.39
N PRO A 152 5.10 17.18 -2.18
CA PRO A 152 5.32 17.20 -3.62
C PRO A 152 6.78 17.58 -3.91
N GLY A 153 7.60 16.55 -4.13
CA GLY A 153 8.95 16.65 -4.66
C GLY A 153 9.21 15.43 -5.55
N GLN A 154 9.92 15.61 -6.66
CA GLN A 154 10.39 14.47 -7.45
C GLN A 154 11.32 13.65 -6.56
N SER A 155 10.94 12.40 -6.30
CA SER A 155 11.80 11.46 -5.59
C SER A 155 13.02 11.21 -6.48
N ILE A 156 14.20 11.67 -6.07
CA ILE A 156 15.45 11.21 -6.65
C ILE A 156 15.78 9.92 -5.89
N ALA A 157 15.28 8.78 -6.35
CA ALA A 157 15.69 7.49 -5.80
C ALA A 157 17.08 7.14 -6.34
N ALA A 158 18.08 7.97 -6.03
CA ALA A 158 19.46 7.69 -6.37
C ALA A 158 19.92 6.50 -5.52
N LEU A 159 20.10 5.35 -6.18
CA LEU A 159 20.92 4.26 -5.67
C LEU A 159 22.36 4.80 -5.53
N ALA A 160 22.72 5.24 -4.33
CA ALA A 160 24.11 5.44 -3.92
C ALA A 160 24.72 4.12 -3.45
#